data_AF-A0A6L8TXY7-F1
#
_entry.id   AF-A0A6L8TXY7-F1
#
_cell.length_a   1.000
_cell.length_b   1.000
_cell.length_c   1.000
_cell.angle_alpha   90.00
_cell.angle_beta   90.00
_cell.angle_gamma   90.00
#
_symmetry.space_group_name_H-M   'P 1'
#
loop_
_entity.id
_entity.type
_entity.pdbx_description
1 polymer ?
#
loop_
_entity_poly.entity_id
_entity_poly.type
_entity_poly.pdbx_seq_one_letter_code
_entity_poly.pdbx_strand_id
1 'polypeptide(L)' 'MKTIIRVLLVFAVISAGGSFYPAAGQEKDGMVEYTPDFRFEDGIYLNFEQVKANKPIPKAKILTSTDYNDKDFFKNLLES' A
#
# COMPACT_ATOMS: atom_id res chain seq x y z
N MET A 1 -29.53 34.45 29.31
CA MET A 1 -29.77 33.62 28.10
C MET A 1 -28.87 34.01 26.92
N LYS A 2 -28.85 35.27 26.46
CA LYS A 2 -28.01 35.71 25.32
C LYS A 2 -26.50 35.42 25.45
N THR A 3 -25.94 35.53 26.65
CA THR A 3 -24.51 35.27 26.92
C THR A 3 -24.15 33.79 26.81
N ILE A 4 -25.03 32.91 27.31
CA ILE A 4 -24.85 31.46 27.25
C ILE A 4 -24.94 30.98 25.80
N ILE A 5 -25.89 31.51 25.01
CA ILE A 5 -26.02 31.19 23.59
C ILE A 5 -24.77 31.60 22.80
N ARG A 6 -24.17 32.76 23.10
CA ARG A 6 -22.92 33.21 22.48
C ARG A 6 -21.75 32.29 22.80
N VAL A 7 -21.63 31.83 24.05
CA VAL A 7 -20.58 30.89 24.46
C VAL A 7 -20.73 29.55 23.74
N LEU A 8 -21.96 29.04 23.62
CA LEU A 8 -22.23 27.80 22.88
C LEU A 8 -21.92 27.93 21.38
N LEU A 9 -22.18 29.09 20.77
CA LEU A 9 -21.83 29.35 19.38
C LEU A 9 -20.32 29.39 19.15
N VAL A 10 -19.54 29.99 20.05
CA VAL A 10 -18.08 29.98 19.95
C VAL A 10 -17.52 28.56 20.08
N PHE A 11 -18.06 27.76 21.00
CA PHE A 11 -17.67 26.36 21.16
C PHE A 11 -17.98 25.53 19.90
N ALA A 12 -19.14 25.75 19.28
CA ALA A 12 -19.53 25.09 18.05
C ALA A 12 -18.60 25.41 16.87
N VAL A 13 -18.13 26.66 16.77
CA VAL A 13 -17.18 27.10 15.73
C VAL A 13 -15.80 26.44 15.93
N ILE A 14 -15.34 26.31 17.17
CA ILE A 14 -14.06 25.65 17.48
C ILE A 14 -14.14 24.14 17.21
N SER A 15 -15.24 23.48 17.58
CA SER A 15 -15.44 22.05 17.29
C SER A 15 -15.64 21.74 15.82
N ALA A 16 -16.20 22.67 15.03
CA ALA A 16 -16.36 22.51 13.58
C ALA A 16 -15.08 22.83 12.80
N GLY A 17 -14.25 23.77 13.30
CA GLY A 17 -12.98 24.16 12.69
C GLY A 17 -11.79 23.26 13.03
N GLY A 18 -11.90 22.39 14.05
CA GLY A 18 -10.86 21.45 14.49
C GLY A 18 -10.65 20.23 13.58
N SER A 19 -10.78 20.42 12.27
CA SER A 19 -10.64 19.37 11.27
C SER A 19 -9.18 19.23 10.82
N PHE A 20 -8.55 18.15 11.30
CA PHE A 20 -7.45 17.41 10.66
C PHE A 20 -6.12 18.15 10.45
N TYR A 21 -5.37 18.42 11.54
CA TYR A 21 -3.92 18.39 11.38
C TYR A 21 -3.52 16.91 11.27
N PRO A 22 -2.99 16.45 10.11
CA PRO A 22 -2.43 15.11 10.06
C PRO A 22 -1.35 15.03 11.14
N ALA A 23 -1.48 14.07 12.04
CA ALA A 23 -0.49 13.89 13.10
C ALA A 23 0.87 13.65 12.44
N ALA A 24 1.91 14.32 12.92
CA ALA A 24 3.28 14.07 12.47
C ALA A 24 3.62 12.60 12.78
N GLY A 25 3.65 11.75 11.75
CA GLY A 25 3.84 10.31 11.89
C GLY A 25 2.80 9.43 11.19
N GLN A 26 1.77 9.99 10.55
CA GLN A 26 0.96 9.19 9.62
C GLN A 26 1.84 8.75 8.45
N GLU A 27 1.82 7.44 8.15
CA GLU A 27 2.39 6.90 6.92
C GLU A 27 1.90 7.75 5.75
N LYS A 28 2.84 8.22 4.92
CA LYS A 28 2.49 8.93 3.70
C LYS A 28 1.80 7.93 2.79
N ASP A 29 0.49 8.05 2.69
CA ASP A 29 -0.31 7.22 1.80
C ASP A 29 0.28 7.27 0.38
N GLY A 30 0.57 6.09 -0.17
CA GLY A 30 1.19 5.93 -1.49
C GLY A 30 2.74 5.93 -1.56
N MET A 31 3.46 6.02 -0.43
CA MET A 31 4.92 5.88 -0.40
C MET A 31 5.34 4.55 0.24
N VAL A 32 6.34 3.88 -0.33
CA VAL A 32 6.92 2.65 0.23
C VAL A 32 8.06 3.03 1.19
N GLU A 33 8.13 2.37 2.35
CA GLU A 33 9.19 2.58 3.33
C GLU A 33 10.57 2.27 2.72
N TYR A 34 11.51 3.19 2.91
CA TYR A 34 12.89 2.96 2.49
C TYR A 34 13.58 2.02 3.47
N THR A 35 13.90 0.81 3.02
CA THR A 35 14.74 -0.15 3.75
C THR A 35 15.98 -0.43 2.91
N PRO A 36 17.21 -0.25 3.45
CA PRO A 36 18.45 -0.53 2.72
C PRO A 36 18.54 -1.98 2.24
N ASP A 37 17.88 -2.88 2.97
CA ASP A 37 17.83 -4.32 2.70
C ASP A 37 16.63 -4.71 1.81
N PHE A 38 15.91 -3.73 1.23
CA PHE A 38 14.77 -4.01 0.36
C PHE A 38 15.18 -4.88 -0.84
N ARG A 39 14.50 -6.01 -1.00
CA ARG A 39 14.68 -6.91 -2.14
C ARG A 39 13.31 -7.36 -2.64
N PHE A 40 13.15 -7.40 -3.95
CA PHE A 40 11.96 -8.00 -4.54
C PHE A 40 11.91 -9.50 -4.21
N GLU A 41 10.71 -9.99 -3.88
CA GLU A 41 10.46 -11.42 -3.74
C GLU A 41 10.50 -12.11 -5.11
N ASP A 42 10.96 -13.36 -5.15
CA ASP A 42 11.03 -14.11 -6.39
C ASP A 42 9.63 -14.60 -6.82
N GLY A 43 9.23 -14.25 -8.05
CA GLY A 43 7.98 -14.72 -8.64
C GLY A 43 7.51 -13.84 -9.79
N ILE A 44 6.22 -13.96 -10.15
CA ILE A 44 5.60 -13.18 -11.21
C ILE A 44 4.69 -12.10 -10.62
N TYR A 45 4.95 -10.87 -11.01
CA TYR A 45 4.08 -9.72 -10.74
C TYR A 45 3.14 -9.53 -11.94
N LEU A 46 1.84 -9.69 -11.73
CA LEU A 46 0.82 -9.55 -12.78
C LEU A 46 0.44 -8.09 -13.04
N ASN A 47 0.68 -7.20 -12.08
CA ASN A 47 0.33 -5.78 -12.18
C ASN A 47 1.20 -4.91 -11.26
N PHE A 48 1.08 -3.59 -11.42
CA PHE A 48 1.89 -2.61 -10.70
C PHE A 48 1.59 -2.55 -9.20
N GLU A 49 0.35 -2.82 -8.77
CA GLU A 49 0.01 -2.85 -7.35
C GLU A 49 0.75 -3.97 -6.61
N GLN A 50 0.98 -5.11 -7.26
CA GLN A 50 1.81 -6.18 -6.69
C GLN A 50 3.29 -5.77 -6.57
N VAL A 51 3.80 -4.96 -7.50
CA VAL A 51 5.19 -4.44 -7.43
C VAL A 51 5.32 -3.49 -6.24
N LYS A 52 4.36 -2.57 -6.07
CA LYS A 52 4.32 -1.65 -4.93
C LYS A 52 4.26 -2.38 -3.59
N ALA A 53 3.48 -3.46 -3.52
CA ALA A 53 3.31 -4.27 -2.32
C ALA A 53 4.37 -5.39 -2.16
N ASN A 54 5.33 -5.50 -3.09
CA ASN A 54 6.31 -6.60 -3.17
C ASN A 54 5.69 -8.00 -3.01
N LYS A 55 4.54 -8.25 -3.65
CA LYS A 55 3.73 -9.47 -3.46
C LYS A 55 3.53 -10.24 -4.77
N PRO A 56 4.56 -10.95 -5.27
CA PRO A 56 4.45 -11.73 -6.49
C PRO A 56 3.65 -13.02 -6.27
N ILE A 57 3.31 -13.69 -7.38
CA ILE A 57 2.88 -15.09 -7.36
C ILE A 57 4.13 -15.97 -7.29
N PRO A 58 4.33 -16.74 -6.21
CA PRO A 58 5.49 -17.63 -6.07
C PRO A 58 5.45 -18.73 -7.12
N LYS A 59 6.64 -19.11 -7.62
CA LYS A 59 6.84 -20.18 -8.59
C LYS A 59 6.10 -21.48 -8.22
N ALA A 60 6.13 -21.88 -6.95
CA ALA A 60 5.48 -23.09 -6.45
C ALA A 60 3.94 -23.06 -6.49
N LYS A 61 3.32 -21.90 -6.70
CA LYS A 61 1.86 -21.73 -6.79
C LYS A 61 1.35 -21.68 -8.23
N ILE A 62 2.23 -21.75 -9.22
CA ILE A 62 1.88 -21.63 -10.64
C ILE A 62 1.70 -23.03 -11.23
N LEU A 63 0.47 -23.45 -11.47
CA LEU A 63 0.22 -24.71 -12.16
C LEU A 63 0.55 -24.57 -13.66
N THR A 64 1.65 -25.19 -14.09
CA THR A 64 2.11 -25.18 -15.49
C THR A 64 2.73 -26.53 -15.87
N SER A 65 2.79 -26.81 -17.17
CA SER A 65 3.54 -27.94 -17.74
C SER A 65 5.06 -27.65 -17.86
N THR A 66 5.48 -26.40 -17.71
CA THR A 66 6.89 -25.99 -17.69
C THR A 66 7.60 -26.53 -16.44
N ASP A 67 8.82 -27.04 -16.59
CA ASP A 67 9.63 -27.53 -15.47
C ASP A 67 10.04 -26.39 -14.51
N TYR A 68 9.73 -26.53 -13.23
CA TYR A 68 10.10 -25.58 -12.18
C TYR A 68 11.61 -25.50 -11.90
N ASN A 69 12.46 -26.39 -12.40
CA ASN A 69 13.91 -26.25 -12.23
C ASN A 69 14.60 -25.67 -13.46
N ASP A 70 13.83 -25.35 -14.50
CA ASP A 70 14.37 -24.76 -15.71
C ASP A 70 14.90 -23.34 -15.45
N LYS A 71 16.11 -23.06 -15.95
CA LYS A 71 16.72 -21.72 -15.95
C LYS A 71 15.90 -20.73 -16.77
N ASP A 72 15.18 -21.24 -17.78
CA ASP A 72 14.35 -20.47 -18.70
C ASP A 72 12.87 -20.55 -18.33
N PHE A 73 12.53 -21.01 -17.10
CA PHE A 73 11.14 -21.21 -16.64
C PHE A 73 10.23 -20.01 -16.93
N PHE A 74 10.65 -18.80 -16.56
CA PHE A 74 9.80 -17.60 -16.73
C PHE A 74 9.59 -17.25 -18.20
N LYS A 75 10.59 -17.50 -19.05
CA LYS A 75 10.46 -17.29 -20.49
C LYS A 75 9.47 -18.29 -21.08
N ASN A 76 9.68 -19.57 -20.81
CA ASN A 76 8.83 -20.65 -21.32
C ASN A 76 7.37 -20.53 -20.83
N LEU A 77 7.17 -20.08 -19.59
CA LEU A 77 5.85 -19.85 -19.01
C LEU A 77 5.07 -18.72 -19.71
N LEU A 78 5.76 -17.69 -20.21
CA LEU A 78 5.14 -16.54 -20.88
C LEU A 78 5.01 -16.72 -22.40
N GLU A 79 5.77 -17.63 -23.00
CA GLU A 79 5.68 -18.00 -24.42
C GLU A 79 4.63 -19.09 -24.70
N SER A 80 4.09 -19.73 -23.66
CA SER A 80 3.11 -20.83 -23.75
C SER A 80 1.68 -20.37 -24.02
#